data_AF-A0A3R5WID1-F1
#
_entry.id   AF-A0A3R5WID1-F1
#
_cell.length_a   1.000
_cell.length_b   1.000
_cell.length_c   1.000
_cell.angle_alpha   90.00
_cell.angle_beta   90.00
_cell.angle_gamma   90.00
#
_symmetry.space_group_name_H-M   'P 1'
#
loop_
_entity.id
_entity.type
_entity.pdbx_description
1 polymer ?
#
loop_
_entity_poly.entity_id
_entity_poly.type
_entity_poly.pdbx_seq_one_letter_code
_entity_poly.pdbx_strand_id
1 'polypeptide(L)'
;MPYVDPESKKKYGMKWHRFLCVVLCITAILEIVAGVMCILGKGEYSELYSMGLESGVFTSVKLVVCIVGALRILSGPLAFVARQKLAKFKKNGPLFFYIYLIVSGAASIVYDSVAIIIFRRINMEFPAEFFSVKEGVVGIIAGVVYILLNMLYYHNRKVYFVNGRPEDN
;
A
#
# COMPACT_ATOMS: atom_id res chain seq x y z
N MET A 1 -12.53 -2.72 -27.17
CA MET A 1 -11.66 -3.74 -27.83
C MET A 1 -10.24 -3.64 -27.27
N PRO A 2 -9.44 -4.73 -27.17
CA PRO A 2 -8.02 -4.58 -26.80
C PRO A 2 -7.27 -3.92 -27.96
N TYR A 3 -6.70 -2.74 -27.71
CA TYR A 3 -5.87 -1.99 -28.66
C TYR A 3 -4.71 -2.87 -29.17
N VAL A 4 -4.52 -2.91 -30.49
CA VAL A 4 -3.44 -3.68 -31.13
C VAL A 4 -2.41 -2.68 -31.62
N ASP A 5 -1.22 -2.74 -31.03
CA ASP A 5 -0.06 -2.03 -31.53
C ASP A 5 0.28 -2.53 -32.95
N PRO A 6 0.28 -1.67 -33.98
CA PRO A 6 0.49 -2.08 -35.36
C PRO A 6 1.89 -2.64 -35.62
N GLU A 7 2.89 -2.34 -34.77
CA GLU A 7 4.27 -2.77 -34.99
C GLU A 7 4.65 -4.08 -34.29
N SER A 8 4.11 -4.38 -33.09
CA SER A 8 4.60 -5.51 -32.30
C SER A 8 3.83 -6.83 -32.48
N LYS A 9 2.60 -6.82 -33.05
CA LYS A 9 1.67 -7.99 -33.17
C LYS A 9 1.47 -8.80 -31.88
N LYS A 10 2.06 -8.42 -30.74
CA LYS A 10 2.09 -9.18 -29.49
C LYS A 10 0.97 -8.68 -28.60
N LYS A 11 -0.14 -9.42 -28.57
CA LYS A 11 -1.23 -9.17 -27.63
C LYS A 11 -0.82 -9.67 -26.24
N TYR A 12 -0.65 -8.75 -25.30
CA TYR A 12 -0.40 -9.11 -23.92
C TYR A 12 -1.72 -9.37 -23.17
N GLY A 13 -1.77 -10.47 -22.42
CA GLY A 13 -2.89 -10.74 -21.52
C GLY A 13 -3.01 -9.68 -20.41
N MET A 14 -4.26 -9.33 -20.07
CA MET A 14 -4.61 -8.30 -19.07
C MET A 14 -5.29 -8.86 -17.82
N LYS A 15 -5.23 -10.18 -17.58
CA LYS A 15 -5.85 -10.83 -16.41
C LYS A 15 -5.29 -10.27 -15.08
N TRP A 16 -3.96 -10.15 -14.97
CA TRP A 16 -3.30 -9.56 -13.79
C TRP A 16 -3.74 -8.11 -13.56
N HIS A 17 -3.80 -7.30 -14.62
CA HIS A 17 -4.30 -5.94 -14.52
C HIS A 17 -5.75 -5.87 -14.01
N ARG A 18 -6.66 -6.72 -14.52
CA ARG A 18 -8.05 -6.78 -14.02
C ARG A 18 -8.10 -7.16 -12.54
N PHE A 19 -7.29 -8.13 -12.13
CA PHE A 19 -7.14 -8.52 -10.73
C PHE A 19 -6.68 -7.34 -9.87
N LEU A 20 -5.62 -6.62 -10.28
CA LEU A 20 -5.12 -5.44 -9.56
C LEU A 20 -6.20 -4.36 -9.40
N CYS A 21 -7.01 -4.11 -10.43
CA CYS A 21 -8.09 -3.12 -10.35
C CYS A 21 -9.19 -3.50 -9.35
N VAL A 22 -9.45 -4.80 -9.15
CA VAL A 22 -10.38 -5.29 -8.11
C VAL A 22 -9.74 -5.16 -6.73
N VAL A 23 -8.50 -5.62 -6.59
CA VAL A 23 -7.75 -5.54 -5.33
C VAL A 23 -7.64 -4.09 -4.86
N LEU A 24 -7.30 -3.14 -5.73
CA LEU A 24 -7.21 -1.72 -5.39
C LEU A 24 -8.53 -1.12 -4.89
N CYS A 25 -9.68 -1.68 -5.31
CA CYS A 25 -10.97 -1.23 -4.80
C CYS A 25 -11.20 -1.69 -3.35
N ILE A 26 -10.80 -2.93 -3.06
CA ILE A 26 -10.92 -3.52 -1.73
C ILE A 26 -9.92 -2.84 -0.79
N THR A 27 -8.66 -2.69 -1.22
CA THR A 27 -7.62 -2.06 -0.40
C THR A 27 -7.93 -0.59 -0.13
N ALA A 28 -8.54 0.14 -1.06
CA ALA A 28 -8.95 1.53 -0.81
C ALA A 28 -9.86 1.66 0.43
N ILE A 29 -10.80 0.72 0.61
CA ILE A 29 -11.71 0.71 1.76
C ILE A 29 -10.95 0.23 3.02
N LEU A 30 -10.19 -0.85 2.90
CA LEU A 30 -9.44 -1.42 4.03
C LEU A 30 -8.43 -0.43 4.60
N GLU A 31 -7.74 0.35 3.77
CA GLU A 31 -6.76 1.34 4.20
C GLU A 31 -7.40 2.48 5.03
N ILE A 32 -8.59 2.93 4.64
CA ILE A 32 -9.34 3.93 5.39
C ILE A 32 -9.78 3.36 6.74
N VAL A 33 -10.36 2.16 6.74
CA VAL A 33 -10.80 1.49 7.96
C VAL A 33 -9.61 1.25 8.90
N ALA A 34 -8.51 0.71 8.39
CA ALA A 34 -7.29 0.46 9.15
C ALA A 34 -6.72 1.76 9.72
N GLY A 35 -6.69 2.85 8.94
CA GLY A 35 -6.22 4.15 9.41
C GLY A 35 -7.09 4.74 10.53
N VAL A 36 -8.42 4.62 10.44
CA VAL A 36 -9.35 5.03 11.51
C VAL A 36 -9.15 4.18 12.76
N MET A 37 -9.06 2.86 12.60
CA MET A 37 -8.84 1.92 13.72
C MET A 37 -7.49 2.14 14.41
N CYS A 38 -6.46 2.50 13.64
CA CYS A 38 -5.14 2.86 14.15
C CYS A 38 -5.20 4.13 15.03
N ILE A 39 -5.86 5.20 14.58
CA ILE A 39 -6.01 6.44 15.36
C ILE A 39 -6.81 6.21 16.64
N LEU A 40 -7.85 5.36 16.57
CA LEU A 40 -8.71 5.04 17.71
C LEU A 40 -8.09 4.01 18.67
N GLY A 41 -6.97 3.37 18.31
CA GLY A 41 -6.39 2.28 19.09
C GLY A 41 -7.31 1.07 19.21
N LYS A 42 -8.00 0.69 18.14
CA LYS A 42 -8.98 -0.41 18.13
C LYS A 42 -8.60 -1.52 17.15
N GLY A 43 -9.17 -2.70 17.34
CA GLY A 43 -8.90 -3.87 16.50
C GLY A 43 -7.50 -4.42 16.76
N GLU A 44 -6.76 -4.75 15.69
CA GLU A 44 -5.36 -5.22 15.77
C GLU A 44 -4.40 -4.21 16.43
N TYR A 45 -4.81 -2.95 16.56
CA TYR A 45 -4.00 -1.87 17.12
C TYR A 45 -4.20 -1.67 18.64
N SER A 46 -5.17 -2.34 19.25
CA SER A 46 -5.55 -2.09 20.65
C SER A 46 -4.46 -2.45 21.65
N GLU A 47 -3.80 -3.59 21.45
CA GLU A 47 -2.74 -4.09 22.31
C GLU A 47 -1.50 -3.19 22.25
N LEU A 48 -1.11 -2.76 21.03
CA LEU A 48 -0.02 -1.82 20.84
C LEU A 48 -0.31 -0.46 21.49
N TYR A 49 -1.57 -0.03 21.44
CA TYR A 49 -2.04 1.21 22.04
C TYR A 49 -2.02 1.14 23.58
N SER A 50 -2.47 0.03 24.19
CA SER A 50 -2.42 -0.17 25.64
C SER A 50 -0.99 -0.27 26.16
N MET A 51 -0.12 -1.03 25.49
CA MET A 51 1.31 -1.12 25.82
C MET A 51 2.00 0.24 25.68
N GLY A 52 1.64 1.01 24.65
CA GLY A 52 2.09 2.38 24.48
C GLY A 52 1.71 3.29 25.66
N LEU A 53 0.50 3.10 26.22
CA LEU A 53 0.01 3.87 27.37
C LEU A 53 0.81 3.52 28.64
N GLU A 54 0.99 2.22 28.91
CA GLU A 54 1.70 1.69 30.07
C GLU A 54 3.19 2.07 30.07
N SER A 55 3.80 2.13 28.89
CA SER A 55 5.22 2.44 28.71
C SER A 55 5.60 3.92 28.90
N GLY A 56 4.62 4.82 29.06
CA GLY A 56 4.86 6.27 29.17
C GLY A 56 5.43 6.94 27.91
N VAL A 57 5.64 6.19 26.81
CA VAL A 57 6.06 6.72 25.50
C VAL A 57 4.88 7.36 24.75
N PHE A 58 3.67 7.21 25.28
CA PHE A 58 2.44 7.46 24.57
C PHE A 58 2.31 8.85 23.99
N THR A 59 2.82 9.89 24.64
CA THR A 59 2.67 11.26 24.14
C THR A 59 3.40 11.47 22.81
N SER A 60 4.63 10.95 22.67
CA SER A 60 5.38 11.00 21.41
C SER A 60 4.87 9.96 20.41
N VAL A 61 4.51 8.77 20.88
CA VAL A 61 3.98 7.69 20.04
C VAL A 61 2.60 8.01 19.45
N LYS A 62 1.73 8.71 20.19
CA LYS A 62 0.40 9.14 19.73
C LYS A 62 0.50 10.02 18.50
N LEU A 63 1.49 10.92 18.45
CA LEU A 63 1.77 11.72 17.26
C LEU A 63 2.15 10.82 16.08
N VAL A 64 2.99 9.81 16.28
CA VAL A 64 3.39 8.87 15.22
C VAL A 64 2.23 7.95 14.78
N VAL A 65 1.43 7.44 15.70
CA VAL A 65 0.22 6.64 15.40
C VAL A 65 -0.80 7.47 14.63
N CYS A 66 -0.99 8.74 14.98
CA CYS A 66 -1.80 9.67 14.19
C CYS A 66 -1.23 9.88 12.78
N ILE A 67 0.10 10.00 12.63
CA ILE A 67 0.74 10.10 11.30
C ILE A 67 0.51 8.82 10.50
N VAL A 68 0.72 7.64 11.08
CA VAL A 68 0.47 6.34 10.41
C VAL A 68 -0.99 6.23 9.99
N GLY A 69 -1.91 6.53 10.90
CA GLY A 69 -3.34 6.52 10.62
C GLY A 69 -3.73 7.50 9.51
N ALA A 70 -3.17 8.71 9.51
CA ALA A 70 -3.38 9.70 8.45
C ALA A 70 -2.82 9.22 7.11
N LEU A 71 -1.62 8.63 7.07
CA LEU A 71 -1.03 8.06 5.86
C LEU A 71 -1.88 6.91 5.30
N ARG A 72 -2.39 6.03 6.17
CA ARG A 72 -3.31 4.95 5.81
C ARG A 72 -4.63 5.50 5.23
N ILE A 73 -5.24 6.50 5.89
CA ILE A 73 -6.44 7.18 5.38
C ILE A 73 -6.18 7.82 4.02
N LEU A 74 -5.04 8.50 3.82
CA LEU A 74 -4.66 9.12 2.54
C LEU A 74 -4.38 8.10 1.45
N SER A 75 -3.88 6.92 1.81
CA SER A 75 -3.61 5.84 0.85
C SER A 75 -4.89 5.28 0.23
N GLY A 76 -6.04 5.35 0.92
CA GLY A 76 -7.34 4.93 0.40
C GLY A 76 -7.78 5.70 -0.87
N PRO A 77 -7.91 7.03 -0.81
CA PRO A 77 -8.15 7.87 -1.99
C PRO A 77 -7.10 7.68 -3.09
N LEU A 78 -5.81 7.53 -2.73
CA LEU A 78 -4.75 7.25 -3.69
C LEU A 78 -4.96 5.92 -4.42
N ALA A 79 -5.32 4.85 -3.70
CA ALA A 79 -5.64 3.55 -4.28
C ALA A 79 -6.85 3.65 -5.23
N PHE A 80 -7.86 4.42 -4.86
CA PHE A 80 -9.02 4.67 -5.70
C PHE A 80 -8.67 5.45 -6.97
N VAL A 81 -7.86 6.52 -6.87
CA VAL A 81 -7.37 7.28 -8.03
C VAL A 81 -6.49 6.41 -8.94
N ALA A 82 -5.59 5.61 -8.35
CA ALA A 82 -4.77 4.65 -9.09
C ALA A 82 -5.64 3.66 -9.86
N ARG A 83 -6.66 3.07 -9.20
CA ARG A 83 -7.65 2.20 -9.85
C ARG A 83 -8.34 2.89 -11.01
N GLN A 84 -8.90 4.09 -10.82
CA GLN A 84 -9.64 4.79 -11.87
C GLN A 84 -8.75 5.07 -13.08
N LYS A 85 -7.52 5.54 -12.87
CA LYS A 85 -6.57 5.81 -13.95
C LYS A 85 -6.12 4.52 -14.64
N LEU A 86 -5.93 3.44 -13.89
CA LEU A 86 -5.60 2.12 -14.45
C LEU A 86 -6.75 1.54 -15.27
N ALA A 87 -7.99 1.60 -14.77
CA ALA A 87 -9.17 1.07 -15.45
C ALA A 87 -9.52 1.84 -16.74
N LYS A 88 -9.28 3.16 -16.74
CA LYS A 88 -9.38 4.01 -17.94
C LYS A 88 -8.13 3.93 -18.84
N PHE A 89 -7.13 3.13 -18.45
CA PHE A 89 -5.86 2.99 -19.15
C PHE A 89 -5.20 4.34 -19.49
N LYS A 90 -5.23 5.28 -18.55
CA LYS A 90 -4.54 6.56 -18.73
C LYS A 90 -3.03 6.34 -18.70
N LYS A 91 -2.28 7.14 -19.46
CA LYS A 91 -0.80 7.07 -19.51
C LYS A 91 -0.15 7.07 -18.13
N ASN A 92 -0.69 7.88 -17.21
CA ASN A 92 -0.16 8.01 -15.85
C ASN A 92 -0.75 6.99 -14.86
N GLY A 93 -1.59 6.04 -15.28
CA GLY A 93 -2.21 5.05 -14.39
C GLY A 93 -1.20 4.23 -13.58
N PRO A 94 -0.20 3.60 -14.23
CA PRO A 94 0.83 2.83 -13.52
C PRO A 94 1.64 3.68 -12.52
N LEU A 95 1.91 4.96 -12.85
CA LEU A 95 2.61 5.86 -11.95
C LEU A 95 1.84 6.08 -10.64
N PHE A 96 0.54 6.36 -10.71
CA PHE A 96 -0.30 6.52 -9.52
C PHE A 96 -0.38 5.24 -8.69
N PHE A 97 -0.36 4.08 -9.35
CA PHE A 97 -0.30 2.79 -8.67
C PHE A 97 1.00 2.62 -7.88
N TYR A 98 2.16 2.98 -8.45
CA TYR A 98 3.43 2.92 -7.72
C TYR A 98 3.49 3.92 -6.56
N ILE A 99 2.98 5.14 -6.74
CA ILE A 99 2.88 6.13 -5.67
C ILE A 99 2.05 5.56 -4.50
N TYR A 100 0.91 4.93 -4.79
CA TYR A 100 0.11 4.25 -3.77
C TYR A 100 0.91 3.17 -3.04
N LEU A 101 1.60 2.28 -3.76
CA LEU A 101 2.39 1.20 -3.14
C LEU A 101 3.49 1.75 -2.24
N ILE A 102 4.17 2.82 -2.65
CA ILE A 102 5.24 3.46 -1.86
C ILE A 102 4.66 4.09 -0.58
N VAL A 103 3.54 4.83 -0.68
CA VAL A 103 2.91 5.48 0.47
C VAL A 103 2.37 4.46 1.47
N SER A 104 1.68 3.41 0.99
CA SER A 104 1.18 2.33 1.84
C SER A 104 2.34 1.56 2.51
N GLY A 105 3.39 1.23 1.75
CA GLY A 105 4.59 0.59 2.28
C GLY A 105 5.30 1.44 3.34
N ALA A 106 5.44 2.75 3.11
CA ALA A 106 6.04 3.67 4.07
C ALA A 106 5.23 3.74 5.38
N ALA A 107 3.88 3.76 5.30
CA ALA A 107 3.03 3.74 6.49
C ALA A 107 3.24 2.47 7.33
N SER A 108 3.41 1.31 6.68
CA SER A 108 3.71 0.05 7.37
C SER A 108 5.08 0.07 8.03
N ILE A 109 6.13 0.54 7.35
CA ILE A 109 7.47 0.65 7.93
C ILE A 109 7.49 1.55 9.18
N VAL A 110 6.77 2.68 9.14
CA VAL A 110 6.67 3.58 10.29
C VAL A 110 5.92 2.91 11.44
N TYR A 111 4.83 2.20 11.16
CA TYR A 111 4.09 1.43 12.16
C TYR A 111 4.96 0.38 12.86
N ASP A 112 5.68 -0.45 12.09
CA ASP A 112 6.56 -1.49 12.61
C ASP A 112 7.68 -0.89 13.47
N SER A 113 8.22 0.25 13.04
CA SER A 113 9.24 0.99 13.79
C SER A 113 8.72 1.47 15.16
N VAL A 114 7.47 1.95 15.22
CA VAL A 114 6.83 2.35 16.48
C VAL A 114 6.65 1.16 17.42
N ALA A 115 6.15 0.04 16.89
CA ALA A 115 6.02 -1.19 17.67
C ALA A 115 7.34 -1.57 18.33
N ILE A 116 8.44 -1.62 17.55
CA ILE A 116 9.79 -1.96 18.05
C ILE A 116 10.23 -1.04 19.20
N ILE A 117 9.96 0.26 19.10
CA ILE A 117 10.33 1.23 20.15
C ILE A 117 9.55 0.97 21.44
N ILE A 118 8.25 0.69 21.35
CA ILE A 118 7.40 0.43 22.53
C ILE A 118 7.89 -0.80 23.28
N PHE A 119 8.05 -1.93 22.57
CA PHE A 119 8.50 -3.20 23.17
C PHE A 119 9.87 -3.08 23.86
N ARG A 120 10.83 -2.40 23.21
CA ARG A 120 12.14 -2.14 23.83
C ARG A 120 12.05 -1.31 25.11
N ARG A 121 11.11 -0.35 25.19
CA ARG A 121 11.00 0.56 26.33
C ARG A 121 10.39 -0.12 27.57
N ILE A 122 9.53 -1.13 27.38
CA ILE A 122 8.92 -1.90 28.47
C ILE A 122 9.71 -3.15 28.86
N ASN A 123 10.92 -3.34 28.30
CA ASN A 123 11.74 -4.53 28.49
C ASN A 123 10.99 -5.86 28.25
N MET A 124 9.94 -5.82 27.44
CA MET A 124 9.30 -7.05 26.96
C MET A 124 10.11 -7.54 25.77
N GLU A 125 10.41 -8.84 25.76
CA GLU A 125 10.90 -9.49 24.55
C GLU A 125 9.86 -9.27 23.46
N PHE A 126 10.30 -8.75 22.32
CA PHE A 126 9.44 -8.58 21.17
C PHE A 126 8.94 -9.97 20.77
N PRO A 127 7.65 -10.29 20.94
CA PRO A 127 7.18 -11.65 20.77
C PRO A 127 7.44 -12.06 19.31
N ALA A 128 8.18 -13.15 19.14
CA ALA A 128 8.56 -13.68 17.83
C ALA A 128 7.35 -14.04 16.95
N GLU A 129 6.17 -14.15 17.56
CA GLU A 129 4.87 -14.38 16.92
C GLU A 129 4.30 -13.13 16.24
N PHE A 130 4.70 -11.92 16.65
CA PHE A 130 4.17 -10.66 16.11
C PHE A 130 5.07 -10.05 15.03
N PHE A 131 6.39 -10.23 15.15
CA PHE A 131 7.33 -9.75 14.13
C PHE A 131 8.69 -10.42 14.33
N SER A 132 9.06 -11.37 13.48
CA SER A 132 10.47 -11.69 13.34
C SER A 132 11.15 -10.55 12.57
N VAL A 133 12.31 -10.06 13.01
CA VAL A 133 13.14 -9.14 12.19
C VAL A 133 13.39 -9.74 10.80
N LYS A 134 13.47 -11.08 10.71
CA LYS A 134 13.53 -11.80 9.44
C LYS A 134 12.26 -11.63 8.61
N GLU A 135 11.07 -11.68 9.21
CA GLU A 135 9.79 -11.47 8.53
C GLU A 135 9.62 -10.02 8.07
N GLY A 136 10.01 -9.02 8.88
CA GLY A 136 10.01 -7.62 8.47
C GLY A 136 10.91 -7.36 7.27
N VAL A 137 12.14 -7.90 7.30
CA VAL A 137 13.08 -7.82 6.16
C VAL A 137 12.51 -8.53 4.93
N VAL A 138 11.92 -9.72 5.10
CA VAL A 138 11.26 -10.46 4.02
C VAL A 138 10.08 -9.68 3.46
N GLY A 139 9.28 -9.01 4.29
CA GLY A 139 8.15 -8.17 3.87
C GLY A 139 8.59 -6.99 3.02
N ILE A 140 9.67 -6.30 3.42
CA ILE A 140 10.26 -5.20 2.64
C ILE A 140 10.77 -5.72 1.29
N ILE A 141 11.53 -6.83 1.29
CA ILE A 141 12.05 -7.44 0.06
C ILE A 141 10.89 -7.85 -0.87
N ALA A 142 9.87 -8.53 -0.34
CA ALA A 142 8.70 -8.93 -1.08
C ALA A 142 7.96 -7.72 -1.68
N GLY A 143 7.83 -6.63 -0.93
CA GLY A 143 7.25 -5.37 -1.39
C GLY A 143 8.05 -4.74 -2.54
N VAL A 144 9.37 -4.69 -2.43
CA VAL A 144 10.26 -4.19 -3.49
C VAL A 144 10.15 -5.05 -4.74
N VAL A 145 10.24 -6.38 -4.60
CA VAL A 145 10.09 -7.33 -5.72
C VAL A 145 8.72 -7.17 -6.38
N TYR A 146 7.65 -7.03 -5.59
CA TYR A 146 6.31 -6.81 -6.10
C TYR A 146 6.20 -5.52 -6.93
N ILE A 147 6.81 -4.42 -6.48
CA ILE A 147 6.87 -3.17 -7.24
C ILE A 147 7.65 -3.36 -8.55
N LEU A 148 8.84 -3.98 -8.49
CA LEU A 148 9.69 -4.24 -9.67
C LEU A 148 8.97 -5.10 -10.72
N LEU A 149 8.30 -6.18 -10.30
CA LEU A 149 7.54 -7.04 -11.20
C LEU A 149 6.38 -6.30 -11.87
N ASN A 150 5.69 -5.42 -11.14
CA ASN A 150 4.64 -4.60 -11.71
C ASN A 150 5.18 -3.52 -12.66
N MET A 151 6.36 -2.94 -12.36
CA MET A 151 7.06 -2.05 -13.27
C MET A 151 7.39 -2.74 -14.59
N LEU A 152 7.95 -3.95 -14.56
CA LEU A 152 8.20 -4.75 -15.76
C LEU A 152 6.89 -5.10 -16.50
N TYR A 153 5.84 -5.47 -15.76
CA TYR A 153 4.54 -5.82 -16.31
C TYR A 153 3.93 -4.66 -17.12
N TYR A 154 3.92 -3.45 -16.56
CA TYR A 154 3.37 -2.27 -17.21
C TYR A 154 4.31 -1.65 -18.25
N HIS A 155 5.63 -1.81 -18.10
CA HIS A 155 6.60 -1.42 -19.14
C HIS A 155 6.31 -2.15 -20.46
N ASN A 156 6.13 -3.47 -20.39
CA ASN A 156 5.78 -4.31 -21.53
C ASN A 156 4.38 -4.04 -22.10
N ARG A 157 3.55 -3.28 -21.39
CA ARG A 157 2.14 -2.98 -21.72
C ARG A 157 1.89 -1.48 -21.88
N LYS A 158 2.94 -0.65 -21.97
CA LYS A 158 2.85 0.81 -22.08
C LYS A 158 1.94 1.26 -23.23
N VAL A 159 1.91 0.48 -24.32
CA VAL A 159 1.08 0.72 -25.52
C VAL A 159 -0.41 0.77 -25.23
N TYR A 160 -0.88 0.11 -24.16
CA TYR A 160 -2.29 0.14 -23.76
C TYR A 160 -2.66 1.41 -22.98
N PHE A 161 -1.67 2.13 -22.45
CA PHE A 161 -1.85 3.28 -21.55
C PHE A 161 -1.54 4.59 -22.28
N VAL A 162 -2.56 5.18 -22.89
CA VAL A 162 -2.48 6.42 -23.67
C VAL A 162 -3.51 7.43 -23.15
N ASN A 163 -3.27 8.72 -23.37
CA ASN A 163 -4.26 9.76 -23.03
C ASN A 163 -5.18 9.96 -24.24
N GLY A 164 -6.49 9.79 -24.06
CA GLY A 164 -7.50 9.99 -25.11
C GLY A 164 -7.72 8.75 -25.97
N ARG A 165 -8.45 7.76 -25.46
CA ARG A 165 -9.07 6.79 -26.36
C ARG A 165 -10.20 7.51 -27.10
N PRO A 166 -10.54 7.12 -28.34
CA PRO A 166 -11.65 7.71 -29.09
C PRO A 166 -13.01 7.60 -28.38
N GLU A 167 -13.11 6.79 -27.32
CA GLU A 167 -14.30 6.66 -26.45
C GLU A 167 -14.34 7.71 -25.31
N ASP A 168 -13.31 8.54 -25.15
CA ASP A 168 -13.20 9.58 -24.11
C ASP A 168 -13.65 10.99 -24.58
N ASN A 169 -14.12 11.14 -25.84
CA ASN A 169 -14.68 12.37 -26.42
C ASN A 169 -16.19 12.24 -26.67
#